data_AF-A0A2H5FQE2-F1
#
_entry.id   AF-A0A2H5FQE2-F1
#
_cell.length_a   1.000
_cell.length_b   1.000
_cell.length_c   1.000
_cell.angle_alpha   90.00
_cell.angle_beta   90.00
_cell.angle_gamma   90.00
#
_symmetry.space_group_name_H-M   'P 1'
#
loop_
_entity.id
_entity.type
_entity.pdbx_description
1 polymer ?
#
loop_
_entity_poly.entity_id
_entity_poly.type
_entity_poly.pdbx_seq_one_letter_code
_entity_poly.pdbx_strand_id
1 'polypeptide(L)'
;MKNEDPALTISNPRLLAAVYYGLLSVVGTILIDVLLTSLNIMEIVPLFQSIVLGVIVAAITGAIFGELIVHCPKPYKLKTFMLGFVMVLLSLPFFDLGLMYFIEESERPIFKITNFQDLFLSYLSVLGHSYILFGFLLAIAAGVASMYLRGLFVYQILHTDKRRSHRLPRYIGELDKVKAKPTPKRRTMQRKKTSVK
;
A
#
# COMPACT_ATOMS: atom_id res chain seq x y z
N MET A 1 19.73 -1.49 25.04
CA MET A 1 18.94 -2.29 24.07
C MET A 1 18.21 -1.31 23.16
N LYS A 2 18.54 -1.27 21.87
CA LYS A 2 17.89 -0.37 20.90
C LYS A 2 16.43 -0.81 20.77
N ASN A 3 15.49 0.08 21.07
CA ASN A 3 14.07 -0.12 20.77
C ASN A 3 13.94 -0.20 19.24
N GLU A 4 13.92 -1.43 18.71
CA GLU A 4 13.69 -1.65 17.29
C GLU A 4 12.28 -1.15 16.97
N ASP A 5 12.20 -0.13 16.10
CA ASP A 5 10.92 0.45 15.70
C ASP A 5 10.07 -0.70 15.12
N PRO A 6 8.89 -1.01 15.69
CA PRO A 6 8.13 -2.22 15.37
C PRO A 6 7.63 -2.23 13.92
N ALA A 7 7.66 -1.06 13.28
CA ALA A 7 7.38 -0.87 11.89
C ALA A 7 8.52 -1.36 10.96
N LEU A 8 9.66 -1.81 11.49
CA LEU A 8 10.70 -2.59 10.77
C LEU A 8 10.46 -4.10 10.76
N THR A 9 9.49 -4.62 11.54
CA THR A 9 9.25 -6.07 11.62
C THR A 9 8.19 -6.56 10.62
N ILE A 10 7.73 -5.69 9.70
CA ILE A 10 6.75 -6.09 8.67
C ILE A 10 7.44 -6.96 7.63
N SER A 11 6.93 -8.19 7.44
CA SER A 11 7.51 -9.13 6.49
C SER A 11 7.26 -8.76 5.02
N ASN A 12 6.16 -8.05 4.71
CA ASN A 12 5.78 -7.71 3.33
C ASN A 12 5.47 -6.21 3.13
N PRO A 13 6.47 -5.32 3.25
CA PRO A 13 6.28 -3.87 3.08
C PRO A 13 5.95 -3.47 1.63
N ARG A 14 6.47 -4.21 0.65
CA ARG A 14 6.29 -3.96 -0.79
C ARG A 14 4.84 -4.12 -1.20
N LEU A 15 4.20 -5.21 -0.77
CA LEU A 15 2.79 -5.48 -1.07
C LEU A 15 1.88 -4.41 -0.44
N LEU A 16 2.15 -4.05 0.81
CA LEU A 16 1.39 -3.03 1.52
C LEU A 16 1.43 -1.68 0.79
N ALA A 17 2.63 -1.25 0.39
CA ALA A 17 2.82 -0.01 -0.34
C ALA A 17 2.18 -0.08 -1.74
N ALA A 18 2.31 -1.20 -2.45
CA ALA A 18 1.69 -1.38 -3.77
C ALA A 18 0.17 -1.20 -3.72
N VAL A 19 -0.49 -1.82 -2.75
CA VAL A 19 -1.95 -1.69 -2.56
C VAL A 19 -2.31 -0.25 -2.15
N TYR A 20 -1.56 0.35 -1.24
CA TYR A 20 -1.80 1.72 -0.78
C TYR A 20 -1.72 2.73 -1.92
N TYR A 21 -0.64 2.72 -2.70
CA TYR A 21 -0.48 3.65 -3.82
C TYR A 21 -1.38 3.31 -5.01
N GLY A 22 -1.68 2.03 -5.24
CA GLY A 22 -2.67 1.63 -6.23
C GLY A 22 -4.06 2.22 -5.93
N LEU A 23 -4.53 2.11 -4.69
CA LEU A 23 -5.79 2.74 -4.25
C LEU A 23 -5.72 4.27 -4.30
N LEU A 24 -4.59 4.85 -3.89
CA LEU A 24 -4.36 6.29 -3.95
C LEU A 24 -4.42 6.80 -5.40
N SER A 25 -3.94 6.02 -6.36
CA SER A 25 -4.03 6.35 -7.78
C SER A 25 -5.48 6.43 -8.26
N VAL A 26 -6.34 5.47 -7.87
CA VAL A 26 -7.76 5.52 -8.25
C VAL A 26 -8.40 6.82 -7.77
N VAL A 27 -8.18 7.17 -6.51
CA VAL A 27 -8.69 8.41 -5.92
C VAL A 27 -8.11 9.64 -6.64
N GLY A 28 -6.81 9.63 -6.93
CA GLY A 28 -6.12 10.70 -7.64
C GLY A 28 -6.67 10.91 -9.06
N THR A 29 -6.85 9.84 -9.83
CA THR A 29 -7.40 9.89 -11.19
C THR A 29 -8.82 10.45 -11.20
N ILE A 30 -9.68 10.02 -10.26
CA ILE A 30 -11.05 10.55 -10.14
C ILE A 30 -11.02 12.04 -9.76
N LEU A 31 -10.16 12.45 -8.83
CA LEU A 31 -10.03 13.86 -8.44
C LEU A 31 -9.57 14.74 -9.61
N ILE A 32 -8.60 14.26 -10.39
CA ILE A 32 -8.12 14.96 -11.59
C ILE A 32 -9.27 15.09 -12.60
N ASP A 33 -9.98 14.00 -12.88
CA ASP A 33 -11.10 13.99 -13.84
C ASP A 33 -12.22 14.97 -13.44
N VAL A 34 -12.61 14.98 -12.16
CA VAL A 34 -13.60 15.95 -11.64
C VAL A 34 -13.09 17.39 -11.80
N LEU A 35 -11.79 17.63 -11.58
CA LEU A 35 -11.20 18.95 -11.74
C LEU A 35 -11.18 19.38 -13.22
N LEU A 36 -10.82 18.50 -14.15
CA LEU A 36 -10.88 18.78 -15.59
C LEU A 36 -12.32 19.06 -16.05
N THR A 37 -13.27 18.27 -15.56
CA THR A 37 -14.70 18.45 -15.84
C THR A 37 -15.19 19.81 -15.33
N SER A 38 -14.76 20.22 -14.13
CA SER A 38 -15.07 21.55 -13.59
C SER A 38 -14.47 22.70 -14.39
N LEU A 39 -13.39 22.47 -15.13
CA LEU A 39 -12.77 23.45 -16.04
C LEU A 39 -13.40 23.41 -17.45
N ASN A 40 -14.48 22.64 -17.64
CA ASN A 40 -15.18 22.46 -18.91
C ASN A 40 -14.31 21.87 -20.03
N ILE A 41 -13.22 21.19 -19.67
CA ILE A 41 -12.34 20.46 -20.58
C ILE A 41 -13.00 19.08 -20.79
N MET A 42 -13.85 18.97 -21.82
CA MET A 42 -14.60 17.74 -22.13
C MET A 42 -13.69 16.53 -22.30
N GLU A 43 -13.77 15.55 -21.39
CA GLU A 43 -13.44 14.12 -21.53
C GLU A 43 -12.47 13.75 -22.68
N ILE A 44 -11.33 14.44 -22.73
CA ILE A 44 -10.24 14.16 -23.69
C ILE A 44 -9.63 12.79 -23.38
N VAL A 45 -9.67 12.42 -22.11
CA VAL A 45 -8.96 11.27 -21.55
C VAL A 45 -9.95 10.16 -21.19
N PRO A 46 -9.80 8.95 -21.73
CA PRO A 46 -10.64 7.80 -21.37
C PRO A 46 -10.41 7.36 -19.92
N LEU A 47 -11.36 7.71 -19.04
CA LEU A 47 -11.27 7.55 -17.59
C LEU A 47 -10.91 6.13 -17.14
N PHE A 48 -11.55 5.11 -17.74
CA PHE A 48 -11.28 3.71 -17.41
C PHE A 48 -9.83 3.30 -17.70
N GLN A 49 -9.30 3.68 -18.87
CA GLN A 49 -7.92 3.38 -19.26
C GLN A 49 -6.92 4.09 -18.34
N SER A 50 -7.21 5.35 -17.97
CA SER A 50 -6.39 6.10 -17.02
C SER A 50 -6.38 5.48 -15.62
N ILE A 51 -7.52 4.98 -15.13
CA ILE A 51 -7.56 4.28 -13.84
C ILE A 51 -6.71 3.01 -13.90
N VAL A 52 -6.90 2.16 -14.92
CA VAL A 52 -6.16 0.89 -15.05
C VAL A 52 -4.66 1.14 -15.14
N LEU A 53 -4.25 2.07 -16.00
CA LEU A 53 -2.86 2.46 -16.16
C LEU A 53 -2.28 3.04 -14.88
N GLY A 54 -3.02 3.95 -14.22
CA GLY A 54 -2.62 4.57 -12.97
C GLY A 54 -2.38 3.56 -11.87
N VAL A 55 -3.30 2.61 -11.70
CA VAL A 55 -3.16 1.53 -10.71
C VAL A 55 -1.91 0.68 -11.00
N ILE A 56 -1.65 0.30 -12.25
CA ILE A 56 -0.47 -0.50 -12.61
C ILE A 56 0.82 0.26 -12.30
N VAL A 57 0.93 1.50 -12.79
CA VAL A 57 2.13 2.34 -12.61
C VAL A 57 2.35 2.65 -11.13
N ALA A 58 1.31 3.04 -10.39
CA ALA A 58 1.38 3.36 -8.97
C ALA A 58 1.66 2.14 -8.09
N ALA A 59 1.12 0.97 -8.43
CA ALA A 59 1.38 -0.26 -7.69
C ALA A 59 2.84 -0.73 -7.88
N ILE A 60 3.36 -0.68 -9.11
CA ILE A 60 4.76 -1.04 -9.41
C ILE A 60 5.72 -0.09 -8.70
N THR A 61 5.53 1.22 -8.88
CA THR A 61 6.38 2.23 -8.23
C THR A 61 6.25 2.18 -6.72
N GLY A 62 5.04 2.00 -6.19
CA GLY A 62 4.77 1.78 -4.77
C GLY A 62 5.45 0.52 -4.22
N ALA A 63 5.53 -0.57 -4.98
CA ALA A 63 6.26 -1.78 -4.56
C ALA A 63 7.77 -1.56 -4.49
N ILE A 64 8.33 -0.84 -5.46
CA ILE A 64 9.77 -0.54 -5.55
C ILE A 64 10.20 0.38 -4.40
N PHE A 65 9.48 1.48 -4.19
CA PHE A 65 9.82 2.47 -3.16
C PHE A 65 9.25 2.12 -1.78
N GLY A 66 8.28 1.22 -1.71
CA GLY A 66 7.57 0.85 -0.49
C GLY A 66 8.46 0.30 0.60
N GLU A 67 9.45 -0.53 0.25
CA GLU A 67 10.40 -1.05 1.22
C GLU A 67 11.26 0.07 1.83
N LEU A 68 11.73 1.01 1.01
CA LEU A 68 12.53 2.15 1.45
C LEU A 68 11.73 3.10 2.35
N ILE A 69 10.44 3.30 2.04
CA ILE A 69 9.53 4.15 2.81
C ILE A 69 9.18 3.48 4.14
N VAL A 70 8.86 2.17 4.12
CA VAL A 70 8.44 1.43 5.31
C VAL A 70 9.62 1.12 6.22
N HIS A 71 10.80 0.73 5.74
CA HIS A 71 11.94 0.41 6.61
C HIS A 71 12.78 1.63 7.06
N CYS A 72 12.38 2.85 6.69
CA CYS A 72 13.19 4.04 6.97
C CYS A 72 13.39 4.27 8.49
N PRO A 73 14.65 4.31 8.99
CA PRO A 73 14.93 4.62 10.39
C PRO A 73 14.73 6.11 10.68
N LYS A 74 14.42 6.46 11.93
CA LYS A 74 14.25 7.85 12.38
C LYS A 74 15.53 8.67 12.12
N PRO A 75 15.44 9.94 11.64
CA PRO A 75 14.23 10.73 11.35
C PRO A 75 13.60 10.38 9.99
N TYR A 76 12.34 9.92 10.01
CA TYR A 76 11.67 9.39 8.81
C TYR A 76 10.89 10.45 8.02
N LYS A 77 10.29 11.47 8.66
CA LYS A 77 9.31 12.39 8.05
C LYS A 77 9.78 12.99 6.71
N LEU A 78 10.92 13.68 6.72
CA LEU A 78 11.45 14.35 5.52
C LEU A 78 11.89 13.33 4.45
N LYS A 79 12.53 12.23 4.87
CA LYS A 79 13.00 11.19 3.94
C LYS A 79 11.83 10.48 3.25
N THR A 80 10.79 10.11 4.00
CA THR A 80 9.59 9.47 3.44
C THR A 80 8.80 10.42 2.54
N PHE A 81 8.76 11.71 2.89
CA PHE A 81 8.16 12.74 2.04
C PHE A 81 8.90 12.85 0.71
N MET A 82 10.23 13.00 0.75
CA MET A 82 11.06 13.09 -0.44
C MET A 82 10.97 11.83 -1.30
N LEU A 83 10.92 10.64 -0.70
CA LEU A 83 10.73 9.39 -1.42
C LEU A 83 9.37 9.36 -2.15
N GLY A 84 8.28 9.77 -1.50
CA GLY A 84 6.97 9.89 -2.15
C GLY A 84 6.94 10.91 -3.28
N PHE A 85 7.58 12.06 -3.06
CA PHE A 85 7.69 13.13 -4.05
C PHE A 85 8.44 12.66 -5.30
N VAL A 86 9.63 12.06 -5.12
CA VAL A 86 10.44 11.51 -6.21
C VAL A 86 9.73 10.35 -6.91
N MET A 87 9.05 9.49 -6.16
CA MET A 87 8.27 8.38 -6.72
C MET A 87 7.22 8.90 -7.73
N VAL A 88 6.48 9.96 -7.39
CA VAL A 88 5.48 10.53 -8.28
C VAL A 88 6.11 11.14 -9.52
N LEU A 89 7.16 11.94 -9.37
CA LEU A 89 7.88 12.52 -10.51
C LEU A 89 8.37 11.42 -11.45
N LEU A 90 8.98 10.35 -10.92
CA LEU A 90 9.43 9.24 -11.76
C LEU A 90 8.27 8.49 -12.41
N SER A 91 7.10 8.41 -11.77
CA SER A 91 5.93 7.69 -12.29
C SER A 91 5.15 8.45 -13.37
N LEU A 92 5.09 9.79 -13.28
CA LEU A 92 4.37 10.65 -14.24
C LEU A 92 4.74 10.40 -15.71
N PRO A 93 6.02 10.34 -16.12
CA PRO A 93 6.37 10.10 -17.52
C PRO A 93 5.87 8.76 -18.03
N PHE A 94 5.89 7.71 -17.20
CA PHE A 94 5.34 6.40 -17.60
C PHE A 94 3.83 6.42 -17.73
N PHE A 95 3.15 7.17 -16.85
CA PHE A 95 1.71 7.36 -16.94
C PHE A 95 1.32 8.16 -18.20
N ASP A 96 1.98 9.29 -18.45
CA ASP A 96 1.74 10.14 -19.62
C ASP A 96 2.03 9.40 -20.94
N LEU A 97 3.09 8.59 -20.98
CA LEU A 97 3.38 7.72 -22.14
C LEU A 97 2.26 6.72 -22.42
N GLY A 98 1.80 6.01 -21.38
CA GLY A 98 0.74 5.03 -21.56
C GLY A 98 -0.58 5.70 -21.95
N LEU A 99 -0.87 6.89 -21.42
CA LEU A 99 -2.05 7.66 -21.75
C LEU A 99 -2.00 8.15 -23.22
N MET A 100 -0.84 8.61 -23.68
CA MET A 100 -0.64 9.00 -25.08
C MET A 100 -0.87 7.84 -26.04
N TYR A 101 -0.37 6.64 -25.70
CA TYR A 101 -0.60 5.42 -26.48
C TYR A 101 -2.10 5.08 -26.61
N PHE A 102 -2.85 5.18 -25.50
CA PHE A 102 -4.29 4.93 -25.51
C PHE A 102 -5.09 5.99 -26.29
N ILE A 103 -4.65 7.26 -26.27
CA ILE A 103 -5.28 8.32 -27.05
C ILE A 103 -5.04 8.11 -28.55
N GLU A 104 -3.85 7.68 -28.96
CA GLU A 104 -3.54 7.39 -30.37
C GLU A 104 -4.37 6.22 -30.93
N GLU A 105 -4.64 5.20 -30.10
CA GLU A 105 -5.45 4.04 -30.48
C GLU A 105 -6.96 4.37 -30.52
N SER A 106 -7.41 5.34 -29.72
CA SER A 106 -8.78 5.87 -29.84
C SER A 106 -8.89 6.77 -31.07
N GLU A 107 -9.88 6.55 -31.94
CA GLU A 107 -10.06 7.23 -33.24
C GLU A 107 -10.33 8.76 -33.19
N ARG A 108 -9.84 9.49 -32.17
CA ARG A 108 -9.91 10.95 -32.03
C ARG A 108 -8.65 11.58 -32.66
N PRO A 109 -8.75 12.19 -33.85
CA PRO A 109 -7.61 12.57 -34.68
C PRO A 109 -7.01 13.92 -34.27
N ILE A 110 -6.71 14.12 -32.98
CA ILE A 110 -6.14 15.39 -32.50
C ILE A 110 -4.62 15.40 -32.72
N PHE A 111 -3.97 14.23 -32.73
CA PHE A 111 -2.53 14.08 -32.98
C PHE A 111 -2.31 13.07 -34.12
N LYS A 112 -2.32 13.54 -35.37
CA LYS A 112 -1.80 12.76 -36.51
C LYS A 112 -0.29 12.74 -36.40
N ILE A 113 0.24 11.68 -35.79
CA ILE A 113 1.68 11.49 -35.65
C ILE A 113 2.21 10.93 -36.97
N THR A 114 2.80 11.82 -37.78
CA THR A 114 3.43 11.44 -39.06
C THR A 114 4.92 11.14 -38.91
N ASN A 115 5.56 11.51 -37.79
CA ASN A 115 7.01 11.41 -37.62
C ASN A 115 7.42 11.19 -36.15
N PHE A 116 8.47 10.40 -35.90
CA PHE A 116 8.96 10.09 -34.54
C PHE A 116 9.44 11.32 -33.77
N GLN A 117 9.95 12.34 -34.47
CA GLN A 117 10.38 13.60 -33.85
C GLN A 117 9.18 14.43 -33.36
N ASP A 118 8.07 14.44 -34.10
CA ASP A 118 6.85 15.14 -33.70
C ASP A 118 6.18 14.45 -32.51
N LEU A 119 6.25 13.10 -32.44
CA LEU A 119 5.82 12.33 -31.27
C LEU A 119 6.64 12.73 -30.03
N PHE A 120 7.97 12.78 -30.16
CA PHE A 120 8.84 13.13 -29.04
C PHE A 120 8.61 14.56 -28.53
N LEU A 121 8.46 15.54 -29.43
CA LEU A 121 8.19 16.93 -29.08
C LEU A 121 6.81 17.13 -28.45
N SER A 122 5.77 16.49 -29.01
CA SER A 122 4.42 16.55 -28.44
C SER A 122 4.37 15.87 -27.07
N TYR A 123 5.02 14.72 -26.90
CA TYR A 123 5.17 14.04 -25.61
C TYR A 123 5.85 14.95 -24.58
N LEU A 124 6.97 15.59 -24.93
CA LEU A 124 7.71 16.45 -24.00
C LEU A 124 6.90 17.70 -23.61
N SER A 125 6.10 18.23 -24.53
CA SER A 125 5.16 19.33 -24.26
C SER A 125 4.03 18.91 -23.31
N VAL A 126 3.39 17.76 -23.57
CA VAL A 126 2.34 17.19 -22.71
C VAL A 126 2.89 16.90 -21.31
N LEU A 127 4.06 16.26 -21.23
CA LEU A 127 4.75 15.96 -19.98
C LEU A 127 5.05 17.24 -19.20
N GLY A 128 5.57 18.28 -19.87
CA GLY A 128 5.86 19.57 -19.24
C GLY A 128 4.62 20.23 -18.64
N HIS A 129 3.51 20.25 -19.39
CA HIS A 129 2.24 20.81 -18.90
C HIS A 129 1.65 19.97 -17.77
N SER A 130 1.66 18.63 -17.89
CA SER A 130 1.19 17.69 -16.88
C SER A 130 1.93 17.88 -15.56
N TYR A 131 3.25 18.06 -15.61
CA TYR A 131 4.09 18.32 -14.44
C TYR A 131 3.74 19.62 -13.70
N ILE A 132 3.53 20.70 -14.44
CA ILE A 132 3.25 22.03 -13.88
C ILE A 132 1.83 22.06 -13.30
N LEU A 133 0.86 21.49 -14.02
CA LEU A 133 -0.56 21.53 -13.63
C LEU A 133 -0.87 20.55 -12.49
N PHE A 134 -0.49 19.29 -12.66
CA PHE A 134 -0.91 18.20 -11.78
C PHE A 134 0.25 17.55 -11.05
N GLY A 135 1.40 17.40 -11.71
CA GLY A 135 2.56 16.67 -11.18
C GLY A 135 3.06 17.23 -9.85
N PHE A 136 3.20 18.56 -9.72
CA PHE A 136 3.65 19.17 -8.47
C PHE A 136 2.66 18.94 -7.32
N LEU A 137 1.36 19.12 -7.56
CA LEU A 137 0.31 18.95 -6.56
C LEU A 137 0.20 17.47 -6.13
N LEU A 138 0.24 16.55 -7.09
CA LEU A 138 0.26 15.11 -6.83
C LEU A 138 1.52 14.68 -6.08
N ALA A 139 2.69 15.23 -6.42
CA ALA A 139 3.93 14.88 -5.75
C ALA A 139 3.93 15.32 -4.29
N ILE A 140 3.36 16.49 -3.98
CA ILE A 140 3.13 16.94 -2.59
C ILE A 140 2.17 15.99 -1.88
N ALA A 141 1.01 15.69 -2.49
CA ALA A 141 0.01 14.81 -1.90
C ALA A 141 0.57 13.41 -1.61
N ALA A 142 1.34 12.85 -2.54
CA ALA A 142 2.00 11.56 -2.36
C ALA A 142 3.11 11.60 -1.31
N GLY A 143 3.88 12.69 -1.21
CA GLY A 143 4.86 12.88 -0.15
C GLY A 143 4.20 12.84 1.24
N VAL A 144 3.05 13.52 1.40
CA VAL A 144 2.25 13.45 2.63
C VAL A 144 1.70 12.04 2.85
N ALA A 145 1.21 11.39 1.79
CA ALA A 145 0.70 10.02 1.84
C ALA A 145 1.78 9.01 2.30
N SER A 146 3.03 9.16 1.85
CA SER A 146 4.17 8.34 2.30
C SER A 146 4.47 8.52 3.78
N MET A 147 4.38 9.76 4.26
CA MET A 147 4.56 10.06 5.68
C MET A 147 3.43 9.43 6.51
N TYR A 148 2.20 9.43 6.00
CA TYR A 148 1.05 8.77 6.64
C TYR A 148 1.18 7.24 6.65
N LEU A 149 1.62 6.65 5.53
CA LEU A 149 1.85 5.21 5.39
C LEU A 149 2.81 4.70 6.48
N ARG A 150 3.98 5.34 6.62
CA ARG A 150 4.98 4.98 7.65
C ARG A 150 4.52 5.34 9.07
N GLY A 151 3.88 6.49 9.24
CA GLY A 151 3.58 7.06 10.56
C GLY A 151 2.36 6.46 11.25
N LEU A 152 1.26 6.23 10.53
CA LEU A 152 0.00 5.80 11.13
C LEU A 152 -0.43 4.42 10.62
N PHE A 153 -0.37 4.21 9.31
CA PHE A 153 -0.97 3.04 8.66
C PHE A 153 -0.25 1.73 9.05
N VAL A 154 1.07 1.73 8.99
CA VAL A 154 1.90 0.60 9.42
C VAL A 154 1.67 0.24 10.90
N TYR A 155 1.55 1.24 11.78
CA TYR A 155 1.31 1.01 13.20
C TYR A 155 -0.07 0.40 13.50
N GLN A 156 -1.11 0.83 12.77
CA GLN A 156 -2.46 0.28 12.90
C GLN A 156 -2.55 -1.17 12.43
N ILE A 157 -1.90 -1.50 11.31
CA ILE A 157 -1.83 -2.88 10.81
C ILE A 157 -1.13 -3.78 11.84
N LEU A 158 0.01 -3.34 12.37
CA LEU A 158 0.78 -4.14 13.32
C LEU A 158 0.05 -4.34 14.66
N HIS A 159 -0.72 -3.35 15.12
CA HIS A 159 -1.58 -3.49 16.30
C HIS A 159 -2.74 -4.46 16.07
N THR A 160 -3.26 -4.51 14.85
CA THR A 160 -4.33 -5.44 14.47
C THR A 160 -3.80 -6.87 14.38
N ASP A 161 -2.59 -7.06 13.84
CA ASP A 161 -1.96 -8.37 13.70
C ASP A 161 -1.55 -8.97 15.06
N LYS A 162 -0.97 -8.16 15.96
CA LYS A 162 -0.70 -8.58 17.35
C LYS A 162 -1.97 -9.03 18.10
N ARG A 163 -3.12 -8.40 17.83
CA ARG A 163 -4.40 -8.82 18.41
C ARG A 163 -4.90 -10.16 17.86
N ARG A 164 -4.59 -10.49 16.60
CA ARG A 164 -4.90 -11.80 16.00
C ARG A 164 -4.01 -12.90 16.57
N SER A 165 -2.72 -12.64 16.75
CA SER A 165 -1.77 -13.62 17.32
C SER A 165 -2.13 -14.04 18.76
N HIS A 166 -2.72 -13.14 19.56
CA HIS A 166 -3.21 -13.47 20.91
C HIS A 166 -4.64 -14.01 20.99
N ARG A 167 -5.36 -14.16 19.87
CA ARG A 167 -6.68 -14.81 19.81
C ARG A 167 -6.61 -16.11 18.99
N LEU A 168 -5.82 -17.07 19.46
CA LEU A 168 -6.20 -18.46 19.21
C LEU A 168 -7.50 -18.72 20.00
N PRO A 169 -8.59 -19.13 19.34
CA PRO A 169 -9.85 -19.39 20.01
C PRO A 169 -9.64 -20.46 21.08
N ARG A 170 -10.14 -20.18 22.28
CA ARG A 170 -10.14 -21.03 23.48
C ARG A 170 -10.88 -22.37 23.30
N TYR A 171 -11.12 -22.81 22.07
CA TYR A 171 -11.77 -24.08 21.72
C TYR A 171 -10.78 -25.23 21.53
N ILE A 172 -9.48 -24.97 21.31
CA ILE A 172 -8.47 -26.04 21.24
C ILE A 172 -8.07 -26.53 22.65
N GLY A 173 -8.18 -25.69 23.68
CA GLY A 173 -7.82 -26.04 25.05
C GLY A 173 -8.83 -26.93 25.80
N GLU A 174 -10.06 -27.09 25.30
CA GLU A 174 -11.04 -28.01 25.91
C GLU A 174 -10.89 -29.46 25.41
N LEU A 175 -10.48 -29.65 24.15
CA LEU A 175 -10.22 -31.00 23.60
C LEU A 175 -9.09 -31.72 24.34
N ASP A 176 -8.10 -30.98 24.84
CA ASP A 176 -7.01 -31.54 25.64
C ASP A 176 -7.43 -31.87 27.09
N LYS A 177 -8.42 -31.14 27.64
CA LYS A 177 -8.96 -31.40 28.98
C LYS A 177 -9.91 -32.59 29.04
N VAL A 178 -10.58 -32.93 27.93
CA VAL A 178 -11.45 -34.11 27.86
C VAL A 178 -10.64 -35.41 27.94
N LYS A 179 -9.36 -35.42 27.51
CA LYS A 179 -8.46 -36.58 27.69
C LYS A 179 -7.89 -36.73 29.10
N ALA A 180 -8.03 -35.72 29.97
CA ALA A 180 -7.39 -35.69 31.28
C ALA A 180 -8.40 -35.70 32.44
N LYS A 181 -9.41 -36.59 32.41
CA LYS A 181 -10.26 -36.87 33.58
C LYS A 181 -9.85 -38.20 34.25
N PRO A 182 -9.69 -38.23 35.58
CA PRO A 182 -8.81 -39.18 36.26
C PRO A 182 -9.50 -40.50 36.59
N THR A 183 -8.73 -41.59 36.52
CA THR A 183 -9.12 -42.91 37.04
C THR A 183 -9.35 -42.84 38.56
N PRO A 184 -10.45 -43.42 39.09
CA PRO A 184 -10.79 -43.31 40.50
C PRO A 184 -9.88 -44.18 41.40
N LYS A 185 -9.59 -43.60 42.55
CA LYS A 185 -8.72 -43.98 43.67
C LYS A 185 -8.96 -45.42 44.20
N ARG A 186 -7.96 -46.30 44.12
CA ARG A 186 -7.93 -47.59 44.85
C ARG A 186 -7.39 -47.36 46.27
N ARG A 187 -8.29 -47.17 47.24
CA ARG A 187 -7.94 -47.14 48.68
C ARG A 187 -7.50 -48.54 49.13
N THR A 188 -6.22 -48.74 49.38
CA THR A 188 -5.70 -49.89 50.13
C THR A 188 -6.04 -49.71 51.62
N MET A 189 -6.83 -50.62 52.18
CA MET A 189 -7.07 -50.67 53.62
C MET A 189 -5.81 -51.18 54.34
N GLN A 190 -5.08 -50.29 55.02
CA GLN A 190 -4.10 -50.71 56.03
C GLN A 190 -4.82 -50.99 57.35
N ARG A 191 -4.88 -52.27 57.70
CA ARG A 191 -5.37 -52.84 58.96
C ARG A 191 -4.45 -52.39 60.10
N LYS A 192 -4.92 -51.44 60.91
CA LYS A 192 -4.30 -51.03 62.18
C LYS A 192 -4.43 -52.20 63.19
N LYS A 193 -3.34 -52.91 63.47
CA LYS A 193 -3.25 -53.81 64.63
C LYS A 193 -2.96 -52.95 65.86
N THR A 194 -3.98 -52.73 66.67
CA THR A 194 -3.83 -52.41 68.10
C THR A 194 -3.82 -53.72 68.87
N SER A 195 -2.75 -54.00 69.61
CA SER A 195 -2.78 -54.92 70.74
C SER A 195 -1.90 -54.33 71.84
N VAL A 196 -2.56 -53.87 72.91
CA VAL A 196 -1.97 -53.58 74.21
C VAL A 196 -2.51 -54.63 75.16
N LYS A 197 -1.65 -55.56 75.55
CA LYS A 197 -1.45 -56.08 76.92
C LYS A 197 -0.44 -57.21 76.87
#